data_AF-A0A2N2PIT6-F1
#
_entry.id   AF-A0A2N2PIT6-F1
#
_cell.length_a   1.000
_cell.length_b   1.000
_cell.length_c   1.000
_cell.angle_alpha   90.00
_cell.angle_beta   90.00
_cell.angle_gamma   90.00
#
_symmetry.space_group_name_H-M   'P 1'
#
loop_
_entity.id
_entity.type
_entity.pdbx_description
1 polymer ?
#
loop_
_entity_poly.entity_id
_entity_poly.type
_entity_poly.pdbx_seq_one_letter_code
_entity_poly.pdbx_strand_id
1 'polypeptide(L)'
;MDKYLIYEIMESDTLHLKPQIRNFLTNNLLAISLPEDINQSELDILSLVIPDLISTDASYKLISTKQPTIREYIPNNLNSMTLQNFYHYLSSIIVRAGTIDEFTNIDISNYTGKIVDFFADGDDPIFFIEWDLITLNKFSKSVIDKLLNKGISPFVTFLSSQDLLPGPIDLSYQRNERKQFEHLFPGQKIFEGIKNSDSQFTWVSTAAKWELYFSNLLSLYSSQSIICVTKQRKKIKLKEITGSDDKLGVWCVVETENNLKITLLQDILRILSPMEINLPLKQYKYWAKMLLAV
;
A
#
# COMPACT_ATOMS: atom_id res chain seq x y z
N MET A 1 20.90 -21.54 -15.79
CA MET A 1 20.77 -21.13 -17.21
C MET A 1 19.65 -20.13 -17.25
N ASP A 2 19.92 -18.93 -17.75
CA ASP A 2 18.93 -17.85 -17.77
C ASP A 2 17.76 -18.22 -18.67
N LYS A 3 16.54 -18.01 -18.17
CA LYS A 3 15.30 -18.21 -18.93
C LYS A 3 14.68 -16.86 -19.23
N TYR A 4 14.12 -16.73 -20.42
CA TYR A 4 13.47 -15.51 -20.88
C TYR A 4 12.08 -15.79 -21.38
N LEU A 5 11.14 -14.92 -20.99
CA LEU A 5 9.81 -14.86 -21.55
C LEU A 5 9.77 -13.76 -22.61
N ILE A 6 9.51 -14.15 -23.86
CA ILE A 6 9.55 -13.24 -25.00
C ILE A 6 8.15 -13.02 -25.55
N TYR A 7 7.73 -11.76 -25.55
CA TYR A 7 6.48 -11.28 -26.12
C TYR A 7 6.74 -10.62 -27.48
N GLU A 8 5.93 -10.98 -28.47
CA GLU A 8 5.88 -10.30 -29.76
C GLU A 8 4.69 -9.33 -29.75
N ILE A 9 5.02 -8.04 -29.77
CA ILE A 9 4.05 -6.95 -29.63
C ILE A 9 3.75 -6.41 -31.01
N MET A 10 2.48 -6.39 -31.41
CA MET A 10 2.13 -5.85 -32.72
C MET A 10 2.51 -4.37 -32.82
N GLU A 11 2.97 -3.94 -33.99
CA GLU A 11 3.41 -2.55 -34.21
C GLU A 11 2.30 -1.54 -33.85
N SER A 12 1.04 -1.89 -34.15
CA SER A 12 -0.15 -1.13 -33.78
C SER A 12 -0.31 -0.90 -32.28
N ASP A 13 0.22 -1.81 -31.46
CA ASP A 13 0.00 -1.87 -30.02
C ASP A 13 1.15 -1.19 -29.24
N THR A 14 2.27 -0.89 -29.92
CA THR A 14 3.45 -0.25 -29.32
C THR A 14 3.15 1.12 -28.71
N LEU A 15 2.21 1.86 -29.30
CA LEU A 15 1.73 3.16 -28.81
C LEU A 15 0.90 3.04 -27.53
N HIS A 16 0.47 1.84 -27.17
CA HIS A 16 -0.25 1.54 -25.94
C HIS A 16 0.66 0.94 -24.87
N LEU A 17 1.98 0.83 -25.09
CA LEU A 17 2.90 0.41 -24.05
C LEU A 17 3.26 1.54 -23.11
N LYS A 18 3.41 1.23 -21.82
CA LYS A 18 3.95 2.18 -20.83
C LYS A 18 5.29 2.74 -21.32
N PRO A 19 5.52 4.08 -21.27
CA PRO A 19 6.73 4.69 -21.81
C PRO A 19 8.04 4.05 -21.31
N GLN A 20 8.07 3.65 -20.04
CA GLN A 20 9.22 3.02 -19.40
C GLN A 20 9.55 1.65 -19.99
N ILE A 21 8.52 0.91 -20.45
CA ILE A 21 8.66 -0.43 -21.02
C ILE A 21 9.11 -0.36 -22.48
N ARG A 22 8.74 0.71 -23.21
CA ARG A 22 9.16 0.90 -24.62
C ARG A 22 10.67 0.93 -24.80
N ASN A 23 11.41 1.37 -23.77
CA ASN A 23 12.89 1.39 -23.79
C ASN A 23 13.51 -0.01 -23.90
N PHE A 24 12.76 -1.05 -23.51
CA PHE A 24 13.18 -2.44 -23.60
C PHE A 24 12.64 -3.15 -24.84
N LEU A 25 11.75 -2.50 -25.60
CA LEU A 25 11.21 -3.05 -26.83
C LEU A 25 12.27 -2.96 -27.95
N THR A 26 12.60 -4.08 -28.56
CA THR A 26 13.53 -4.12 -29.70
C THR A 26 12.91 -4.92 -30.84
N ASN A 27 12.74 -4.32 -32.02
CA ASN A 27 12.08 -4.95 -33.17
C ASN A 27 10.75 -5.62 -32.79
N ASN A 28 9.90 -4.91 -32.03
CA ASN A 28 8.60 -5.40 -31.57
C ASN A 28 8.67 -6.61 -30.61
N LEU A 29 9.85 -6.92 -30.07
CA LEU A 29 10.05 -7.98 -29.08
C LEU A 29 10.36 -7.38 -27.71
N LEU A 30 9.66 -7.88 -26.68
CA LEU A 30 9.94 -7.60 -25.28
C LEU A 30 10.41 -8.88 -24.60
N ALA A 31 11.65 -8.89 -24.11
CA ALA A 31 12.18 -10.01 -23.32
C ALA A 31 12.17 -9.67 -21.83
N ILE A 32 11.66 -10.61 -21.03
CA ILE A 32 11.68 -10.54 -19.58
C ILE A 32 12.52 -11.70 -19.05
N SER A 33 13.58 -11.37 -18.32
CA SER A 33 14.43 -12.34 -17.62
C SER A 33 13.65 -12.94 -16.45
N LEU A 34 13.66 -14.26 -16.38
CA LEU A 34 12.94 -15.04 -15.38
C LEU A 34 13.92 -15.60 -14.32
N PRO A 35 13.45 -15.80 -13.08
CA PRO A 35 14.20 -16.54 -12.07
C PRO A 35 14.55 -17.95 -12.56
N GLU A 36 15.73 -18.46 -12.18
CA GLU A 36 16.18 -19.79 -12.60
C GLU A 36 15.24 -20.91 -12.14
N ASP A 37 14.66 -20.73 -10.96
CA ASP A 37 13.78 -21.65 -10.25
C ASP A 37 12.30 -21.53 -10.66
N ILE A 38 11.98 -20.72 -11.68
CA ILE A 38 10.60 -20.55 -12.13
C ILE A 38 10.00 -21.88 -12.62
N ASN A 39 8.79 -22.18 -12.14
CA ASN A 39 8.05 -23.38 -12.54
C ASN A 39 6.96 -23.08 -13.59
N GLN A 40 6.38 -24.14 -14.18
CA GLN A 40 5.39 -23.99 -15.26
C GLN A 40 4.13 -23.23 -14.82
N SER A 41 3.64 -23.44 -13.60
CA SER A 41 2.44 -22.73 -13.12
C SER A 41 2.68 -21.22 -12.99
N GLU A 42 3.89 -20.82 -12.59
CA GLU A 42 4.29 -19.41 -12.52
C GLU A 42 4.41 -18.83 -13.94
N LEU A 43 4.99 -19.56 -14.88
CA LEU A 43 5.06 -19.18 -16.29
C LEU A 43 3.69 -18.94 -16.92
N ASP A 44 2.71 -19.79 -16.61
CA ASP A 44 1.34 -19.65 -17.08
C ASP A 44 0.70 -18.36 -16.55
N ILE A 45 0.94 -18.02 -15.27
CA ILE A 45 0.49 -16.76 -14.67
C ILE A 45 1.12 -15.56 -15.38
N LEU A 46 2.44 -15.55 -15.57
CA LEU A 46 3.15 -14.44 -16.24
C LEU A 46 2.64 -14.24 -17.66
N SER A 47 2.43 -15.32 -18.39
CA SER A 47 1.93 -15.31 -19.77
C SER A 47 0.57 -14.64 -19.90
N LEU A 48 -0.27 -14.75 -18.87
CA LEU A 48 -1.60 -14.14 -18.81
C LEU A 48 -1.57 -12.69 -18.33
N VAL A 49 -0.76 -12.38 -17.31
CA VAL A 49 -0.83 -11.12 -16.57
C VAL A 49 0.00 -10.00 -17.21
N ILE A 50 1.19 -10.32 -17.73
CA ILE A 50 2.12 -9.31 -18.25
C ILE A 50 1.53 -8.48 -19.40
N PRO A 51 0.84 -9.05 -20.42
CA PRO A 51 0.24 -8.27 -21.50
C PRO A 51 -0.68 -7.15 -21.00
N ASP A 52 -1.47 -7.43 -19.97
CA ASP A 52 -2.39 -6.45 -19.38
C ASP A 52 -1.63 -5.39 -18.58
N LEU A 53 -0.56 -5.78 -17.89
CA LEU A 53 0.23 -4.88 -17.06
C LEU A 53 1.07 -3.87 -17.86
N ILE A 54 1.60 -4.28 -19.01
CA ILE A 54 2.47 -3.42 -19.82
C ILE A 54 1.72 -2.34 -20.61
N SER A 55 0.38 -2.45 -20.69
CA SER A 55 -0.49 -1.48 -21.34
C SER A 55 -0.59 -0.17 -20.55
N THR A 56 -0.70 0.96 -21.26
CA THR A 56 -0.97 2.29 -20.70
C THR A 56 -2.41 2.44 -20.21
N ASP A 57 -3.33 1.65 -20.76
CA ASP A 57 -4.75 1.71 -20.46
C ASP A 57 -5.22 0.34 -19.99
N ALA A 58 -5.77 0.27 -18.77
CA ALA A 58 -6.28 -0.96 -18.18
C ALA A 58 -7.48 -1.54 -18.95
N SER A 59 -8.15 -0.74 -19.78
CA SER A 59 -9.21 -1.19 -20.69
C SER A 59 -8.67 -1.69 -22.03
N TYR A 60 -7.41 -1.37 -22.35
CA TYR A 60 -6.75 -1.83 -23.56
C TYR A 60 -6.00 -3.13 -23.27
N LYS A 61 -6.59 -4.23 -23.74
CA LYS A 61 -5.94 -5.53 -23.70
C LYS A 61 -4.95 -5.61 -24.86
N LEU A 62 -3.67 -5.71 -24.52
CA LEU A 62 -2.63 -5.88 -25.53
C LEU A 62 -2.83 -7.25 -26.19
N ILE A 63 -3.20 -7.26 -27.47
CA ILE A 63 -3.46 -8.49 -28.19
C ILE A 63 -2.12 -9.01 -28.71
N SER A 64 -1.36 -9.67 -27.82
CA SER A 64 -0.23 -10.50 -28.24
C SER A 64 -0.78 -11.60 -29.14
N THR A 65 -0.67 -11.46 -30.45
CA THR A 65 -1.20 -12.43 -31.42
C THR A 65 -0.41 -13.74 -31.44
N LYS A 66 0.64 -13.87 -30.63
CA LYS A 66 1.33 -15.13 -30.35
C LYS A 66 1.44 -15.35 -28.84
N GLN A 67 1.29 -16.60 -28.40
CA GLN A 67 1.66 -16.96 -27.03
C GLN A 67 3.14 -16.61 -26.80
N PRO A 68 3.50 -16.12 -25.60
CA PRO A 68 4.88 -15.81 -25.30
C PRO A 68 5.73 -17.07 -25.46
N THR A 69 6.95 -16.90 -25.96
CA THR A 69 7.90 -18.01 -26.13
C THR A 69 8.92 -17.98 -25.00
N ILE A 70 9.13 -19.14 -24.38
CA ILE A 70 10.20 -19.33 -23.40
C ILE A 70 11.47 -19.69 -24.16
N ARG A 71 12.56 -18.98 -23.88
CA ARG A 71 13.88 -19.28 -24.47
C ARG A 71 14.96 -19.29 -23.40
N GLU A 72 15.96 -20.15 -23.59
CA GLU A 72 17.19 -20.19 -22.79
C GLU A 72 18.24 -19.18 -23.28
N TYR A 73 17.97 -18.53 -24.42
CA TYR A 73 18.81 -17.49 -24.98
C TYR A 73 17.96 -16.39 -25.61
N ILE A 74 18.41 -15.15 -25.47
CA ILE A 74 17.87 -14.02 -26.22
C ILE A 74 18.65 -13.85 -27.53
N PRO A 75 17.98 -13.51 -28.65
CA PRO A 75 18.66 -13.10 -29.87
C PRO A 75 19.65 -11.96 -29.62
N ASN A 76 20.77 -11.95 -30.35
CA ASN A 76 21.75 -10.87 -30.29
C ASN A 76 21.06 -9.52 -30.50
N ASN A 77 21.39 -8.53 -29.64
CA ASN A 77 20.84 -7.18 -29.61
C ASN A 77 19.43 -7.01 -29.03
N LEU A 78 18.81 -8.06 -28.46
CA LEU A 78 17.54 -7.89 -27.74
C LEU A 78 17.80 -7.36 -26.33
N ASN A 79 17.20 -6.22 -25.97
CA ASN A 79 17.21 -5.75 -24.59
C ASN A 79 16.27 -6.61 -23.73
N SER A 80 16.73 -7.01 -22.54
CA SER A 80 15.90 -7.73 -21.57
C SER A 80 15.65 -6.90 -20.32
N MET A 81 14.44 -6.99 -19.78
CA MET A 81 14.07 -6.45 -18.48
C MET A 81 14.07 -7.56 -17.43
N THR A 82 14.59 -7.32 -16.22
CA THR A 82 14.43 -8.25 -15.09
C THR A 82 13.05 -8.08 -14.45
N LEU A 83 12.53 -9.10 -13.75
CA LEU A 83 11.31 -8.94 -12.95
C LEU A 83 11.46 -7.81 -11.90
N GLN A 84 12.65 -7.65 -11.34
CA GLN A 84 12.97 -6.52 -10.48
C GLN A 84 12.67 -5.16 -11.15
N ASN A 85 13.20 -4.94 -12.36
CA ASN A 85 12.90 -3.73 -13.13
C ASN A 85 11.40 -3.61 -13.43
N PHE A 86 10.73 -4.73 -13.67
CA PHE A 86 9.30 -4.78 -13.92
C PHE A 86 8.48 -4.26 -12.72
N TYR A 87 8.87 -4.61 -11.49
CA TYR A 87 8.20 -4.14 -10.26
C TYR A 87 8.33 -2.64 -10.00
N HIS A 88 9.39 -1.99 -10.49
CA HIS A 88 9.49 -0.53 -10.40
C HIS A 88 8.42 0.20 -11.23
N TYR A 89 7.87 -0.46 -12.25
CA TYR A 89 6.85 0.11 -13.13
C TYR A 89 5.44 -0.39 -12.85
N LEU A 90 5.32 -1.45 -12.04
CA LEU A 90 4.08 -2.19 -11.83
C LEU A 90 3.93 -2.57 -10.37
N SER A 91 2.83 -2.15 -9.78
CA SER A 91 2.63 -2.27 -8.35
C SER A 91 1.90 -3.56 -7.95
N SER A 92 1.13 -4.21 -8.81
CA SER A 92 0.39 -5.43 -8.44
C SER A 92 1.25 -6.69 -8.46
N ILE A 93 1.17 -7.47 -7.38
CA ILE A 93 1.97 -8.70 -7.20
C ILE A 93 1.13 -9.89 -6.75
N ILE A 94 1.67 -11.08 -6.98
CA ILE A 94 1.32 -12.35 -6.33
C ILE A 94 2.58 -12.88 -5.65
N VAL A 95 2.47 -13.37 -4.43
CA VAL A 95 3.55 -14.02 -3.68
C VAL A 95 3.72 -15.46 -4.17
N ARG A 96 4.96 -15.88 -4.42
CA ARG A 96 5.30 -17.23 -4.89
C ARG A 96 4.90 -18.31 -3.88
N ALA A 97 4.74 -19.53 -4.38
CA ALA A 97 4.42 -20.67 -3.53
C ALA A 97 5.62 -21.04 -2.64
N GLY A 98 5.35 -21.31 -1.35
CA GLY A 98 6.35 -21.67 -0.35
C GLY A 98 6.94 -20.48 0.42
N THR A 99 6.55 -19.24 0.11
CA THR A 99 7.03 -18.07 0.82
C THR A 99 6.39 -17.97 2.21
N ILE A 100 7.24 -17.97 3.23
CA ILE A 100 6.88 -17.71 4.62
C ILE A 100 7.35 -16.31 4.97
N ASP A 101 6.44 -15.47 5.44
CA ASP A 101 6.75 -14.15 5.92
C ASP A 101 7.65 -14.24 7.17
N GLU A 102 8.88 -13.74 7.08
CA GLU A 102 9.90 -13.90 8.13
C GLU A 102 9.52 -13.20 9.45
N PHE A 103 8.77 -12.09 9.37
CA PHE A 103 8.41 -11.29 10.53
C PHE A 103 7.24 -11.92 11.32
N THR A 104 6.31 -12.54 10.60
CA THR A 104 5.07 -13.07 11.16
C THR A 104 5.05 -14.59 11.30
N ASN A 105 5.95 -15.28 10.58
CA ASN A 105 5.99 -16.72 10.41
C ASN A 105 4.65 -17.28 9.90
N ILE A 106 4.08 -16.59 8.92
CA ILE A 106 2.83 -16.96 8.25
C ILE A 106 3.16 -17.38 6.83
N ASP A 107 2.57 -18.48 6.37
CA ASP A 107 2.58 -18.85 4.96
C ASP A 107 1.71 -17.86 4.17
N ILE A 108 2.37 -17.07 3.33
CA ILE A 108 1.77 -16.04 2.49
C ILE A 108 1.77 -16.44 1.01
N SER A 109 1.91 -17.74 0.73
CA SER A 109 1.86 -18.27 -0.63
C SER A 109 0.59 -17.85 -1.37
N ASN A 110 0.75 -17.36 -2.59
CA ASN A 110 -0.35 -16.88 -3.45
C ASN A 110 -1.17 -15.75 -2.81
N TYR A 111 -0.58 -14.99 -1.88
CA TYR A 111 -1.15 -13.74 -1.42
C TYR A 111 -0.93 -12.68 -2.48
N THR A 112 -1.86 -11.74 -2.55
CA THR A 112 -1.93 -10.71 -3.58
C THR A 112 -1.94 -9.34 -2.93
N GLY A 113 -1.26 -8.40 -3.57
CA GLY A 113 -1.02 -7.11 -2.97
C GLY A 113 -0.47 -6.10 -3.95
N LYS A 114 -0.10 -4.96 -3.40
CA LYS A 114 0.44 -3.82 -4.12
C LYS A 114 1.74 -3.36 -3.49
N ILE A 115 2.77 -3.17 -4.32
CA ILE A 115 3.99 -2.45 -3.96
C ILE A 115 3.63 -0.98 -3.74
N VAL A 116 3.83 -0.51 -2.51
CA VAL A 116 3.59 0.88 -2.10
C VAL A 116 4.88 1.69 -2.00
N ASP A 117 5.99 1.02 -1.70
CA ASP A 117 7.33 1.62 -1.62
C ASP A 117 8.40 0.54 -1.84
N PHE A 118 9.65 0.94 -2.00
CA PHE A 118 10.79 0.00 -2.04
C PHE A 118 12.04 0.62 -1.40
N PHE A 119 12.87 -0.24 -0.85
CA PHE A 119 14.08 0.12 -0.12
C PHE A 119 15.27 -0.66 -0.70
N ALA A 120 16.45 -0.07 -0.66
CA ALA A 120 17.68 -0.76 -1.01
C ALA A 120 18.26 -1.42 0.24
N ASP A 121 18.44 -2.74 0.21
CA ASP A 121 19.20 -3.48 1.22
C ASP A 121 20.43 -4.11 0.55
N GLY A 122 21.53 -3.33 0.50
CA GLY A 122 22.69 -3.69 -0.29
C GLY A 122 22.38 -3.66 -1.79
N ASP A 123 22.57 -4.80 -2.46
CA ASP A 123 22.32 -4.96 -3.90
C ASP A 123 20.88 -5.42 -4.21
N ASP A 124 20.13 -5.90 -3.21
CA ASP A 124 18.80 -6.45 -3.38
C ASP A 124 17.72 -5.45 -2.94
N PRO A 125 16.70 -5.18 -3.77
CA PRO A 125 15.59 -4.34 -3.36
C PRO A 125 14.60 -5.12 -2.49
N ILE A 126 14.18 -4.48 -1.41
CA ILE A 126 13.08 -4.92 -0.56
C ILE A 126 11.84 -4.09 -0.89
N PHE A 127 10.76 -4.75 -1.27
CA PHE A 127 9.50 -4.12 -1.62
C PHE A 127 8.56 -4.09 -0.43
N PHE A 128 7.99 -2.91 -0.16
CA PHE A 128 6.93 -2.74 0.82
C PHE A 128 5.59 -3.02 0.17
N ILE A 129 4.94 -4.08 0.64
CA ILE A 129 3.73 -4.63 0.07
C ILE A 129 2.55 -4.34 0.98
N GLU A 130 1.47 -3.81 0.42
CA GLU A 130 0.17 -3.76 1.06
C GLU A 130 -0.76 -4.82 0.50
N TRP A 131 -1.43 -5.56 1.38
CA TRP A 131 -2.32 -6.64 0.98
C TRP A 131 -3.64 -6.13 0.40
N ASP A 132 -4.10 -6.81 -0.65
CA ASP A 132 -5.43 -6.55 -1.22
C ASP A 132 -6.56 -7.13 -0.36
N LEU A 133 -7.81 -6.79 -0.70
CA LEU A 133 -8.98 -7.24 0.06
C LEU A 133 -9.10 -8.76 0.07
N ILE A 134 -8.78 -9.41 -1.05
CA ILE A 134 -8.87 -10.87 -1.19
C ILE A 134 -7.94 -11.53 -0.18
N THR A 135 -6.72 -11.02 -0.06
CA THR A 135 -5.70 -11.46 0.86
C THR A 135 -6.06 -11.12 2.30
N LEU A 136 -6.51 -9.90 2.57
CA LEU A 136 -6.97 -9.50 3.91
C LEU A 136 -8.10 -10.40 4.42
N ASN A 137 -8.99 -10.88 3.55
CA ASN A 137 -10.05 -11.82 3.93
C ASN A 137 -9.54 -13.24 4.25
N LYS A 138 -8.32 -13.61 3.84
CA LYS A 138 -7.69 -14.89 4.20
C LYS A 138 -7.12 -14.87 5.62
N PHE A 139 -6.79 -13.69 6.16
CA PHE A 139 -6.29 -13.58 7.52
C PHE A 139 -7.40 -13.89 8.54
N SER A 140 -7.17 -14.89 9.38
CA SER A 140 -8.06 -15.15 10.50
C SER A 140 -7.97 -14.00 11.52
N LYS A 141 -9.09 -13.71 12.19
CA LYS A 141 -9.12 -12.70 13.26
C LYS A 141 -8.09 -12.99 14.35
N SER A 142 -7.88 -14.26 14.70
CA SER A 142 -6.88 -14.66 15.69
C SER A 142 -5.44 -14.31 15.27
N VAL A 143 -5.12 -14.45 13.99
CA VAL A 143 -3.80 -14.08 13.45
C VAL A 143 -3.61 -12.57 13.51
N ILE A 144 -4.61 -11.81 13.06
CA ILE A 144 -4.62 -10.34 13.12
C ILE A 144 -4.42 -9.86 14.56
N ASP A 145 -5.23 -10.36 15.51
CA ASP A 145 -5.15 -9.98 16.92
C ASP A 145 -3.75 -10.29 17.50
N LYS A 146 -3.16 -11.44 17.14
CA LYS A 146 -1.81 -11.84 17.57
C LYS A 146 -0.74 -10.87 17.05
N LEU A 147 -0.82 -10.46 15.78
CA LEU A 147 0.12 -9.53 15.17
C LEU A 147 0.00 -8.13 15.78
N LEU A 148 -1.23 -7.64 15.92
CA LEU A 148 -1.52 -6.34 16.53
C LEU A 148 -1.03 -6.27 17.98
N ASN A 149 -1.18 -7.35 18.76
CA ASN A 149 -0.66 -7.43 20.14
C ASN A 149 0.87 -7.38 20.21
N LYS A 150 1.56 -7.85 19.16
CA LYS A 150 3.02 -7.73 19.02
C LYS A 150 3.45 -6.37 18.46
N GLY A 151 2.51 -5.53 18.05
CA GLY A 151 2.79 -4.27 17.38
C GLY A 151 3.29 -4.44 15.93
N ILE A 152 2.99 -5.57 15.30
CA ILE A 152 3.31 -5.86 13.90
C ILE A 152 2.05 -5.58 13.08
N SER A 153 2.18 -4.84 11.98
CA SER A 153 1.04 -4.57 11.10
C SER A 153 0.67 -5.84 10.32
N PRO A 154 -0.59 -6.31 10.36
CA PRO A 154 -1.05 -7.45 9.58
C PRO A 154 -1.43 -7.08 8.14
N PHE A 155 -1.38 -5.79 7.80
CA PHE A 155 -1.90 -5.26 6.53
C PHE A 155 -0.83 -5.06 5.47
N VAL A 156 0.43 -5.10 5.89
CA VAL A 156 1.59 -4.83 5.06
C VAL A 156 2.72 -5.81 5.40
N THR A 157 3.66 -5.99 4.48
CA THR A 157 4.89 -6.75 4.71
C THR A 157 6.03 -6.21 3.85
N PHE A 158 7.23 -6.77 4.03
CA PHE A 158 8.41 -6.54 3.23
C PHE A 158 8.81 -7.84 2.54
N LEU A 159 8.96 -7.81 1.21
CA LEU A 159 9.33 -8.98 0.41
C LEU A 159 10.44 -8.64 -0.57
N SER A 160 11.30 -9.63 -0.82
CA SER A 160 12.35 -9.53 -1.84
C SER A 160 11.77 -9.82 -3.23
N SER A 161 12.45 -9.38 -4.30
CA SER A 161 11.98 -9.67 -5.68
C SER A 161 11.83 -11.16 -5.98
N GLN A 162 12.62 -12.02 -5.33
CA GLN A 162 12.60 -13.46 -5.60
C GLN A 162 11.33 -14.14 -5.10
N ASP A 163 10.61 -13.52 -4.15
CA ASP A 163 9.37 -14.02 -3.55
C ASP A 163 8.13 -13.58 -4.31
N LEU A 164 8.30 -12.73 -5.33
CA LEU A 164 7.22 -12.04 -6.00
C LEU A 164 7.06 -12.55 -7.43
N LEU A 165 5.83 -12.42 -7.93
CA LEU A 165 5.46 -12.49 -9.34
C LEU A 165 4.56 -11.29 -9.65
N PRO A 166 4.59 -10.76 -10.88
CA PRO A 166 3.54 -9.89 -11.39
C PRO A 166 2.13 -10.44 -11.13
N GLY A 167 1.28 -9.62 -10.52
CA GLY A 167 -0.11 -9.95 -10.21
C GLY A 167 -1.11 -9.20 -11.10
N PRO A 168 -2.36 -9.68 -11.20
CA PRO A 168 -3.42 -8.98 -11.91
C PRO A 168 -3.67 -7.60 -11.27
N ILE A 169 -4.03 -6.61 -12.09
CA ILE A 169 -4.38 -5.27 -11.60
C ILE A 169 -5.67 -5.38 -10.76
N ASP A 170 -5.59 -5.13 -9.46
CA ASP A 170 -6.77 -4.93 -8.62
C ASP A 170 -7.06 -3.43 -8.46
N LEU A 171 -8.17 -2.99 -9.05
CA LEU A 171 -8.67 -1.62 -8.92
C LEU A 171 -9.45 -1.39 -7.61
N SER A 172 -9.60 -2.41 -6.76
CA SER A 172 -10.50 -2.38 -5.59
C SER A 172 -9.88 -1.88 -4.28
N TYR A 173 -8.68 -1.29 -4.34
CA TYR A 173 -7.85 -0.83 -3.21
C TYR A 173 -8.61 -0.13 -2.06
N GLN A 174 -9.67 0.62 -2.35
CA GLN A 174 -10.46 1.32 -1.33
C GLN A 174 -11.28 0.40 -0.41
N ARG A 175 -11.60 -0.82 -0.86
CA ARG A 175 -12.22 -1.82 0.01
C ARG A 175 -11.24 -2.31 1.08
N ASN A 176 -9.94 -2.19 0.85
CA ASN A 176 -8.89 -2.59 1.79
C ASN A 176 -8.95 -1.69 3.03
N GLU A 177 -8.97 -0.36 2.87
CA GLU A 177 -9.00 0.58 4.01
C GLU A 177 -10.16 0.31 4.96
N ARG A 178 -11.37 0.11 4.40
CA ARG A 178 -12.55 -0.20 5.21
C ARG A 178 -12.36 -1.50 5.97
N LYS A 179 -11.82 -2.54 5.33
CA LYS A 179 -11.58 -3.83 5.95
C LYS A 179 -10.51 -3.75 7.03
N GLN A 180 -9.41 -3.05 6.78
CA GLN A 180 -8.37 -2.77 7.77
C GLN A 180 -8.96 -2.05 8.99
N PHE A 181 -9.82 -1.05 8.76
CA PHE A 181 -10.52 -0.34 9.83
C PHE A 181 -11.46 -1.25 10.63
N GLU A 182 -12.25 -2.09 9.96
CA GLU A 182 -13.11 -3.09 10.62
C GLU A 182 -12.32 -4.08 11.46
N HIS A 183 -11.09 -4.43 11.04
CA HIS A 183 -10.18 -5.27 11.83
C HIS A 183 -9.61 -4.55 13.04
N LEU A 184 -9.22 -3.28 12.90
CA LEU A 184 -8.68 -2.47 14.01
C LEU A 184 -9.74 -2.08 15.04
N PHE A 185 -10.97 -1.83 14.58
CA PHE A 185 -12.07 -1.31 15.41
C PHE A 185 -13.38 -2.08 15.17
N PRO A 186 -13.43 -3.38 15.51
CA PRO A 186 -14.59 -4.21 15.20
C PRO A 186 -15.86 -3.68 15.89
N GLY A 187 -16.90 -3.45 15.08
CA GLY A 187 -18.20 -2.96 15.55
C GLY A 187 -18.23 -1.49 15.95
N GLN A 188 -17.11 -0.75 15.81
CA GLN A 188 -17.08 0.67 16.13
C GLN A 188 -17.46 1.52 14.93
N LYS A 189 -18.39 2.42 15.17
CA LYS A 189 -18.98 3.32 14.18
C LYS A 189 -18.34 4.71 14.27
N ILE A 190 -17.00 4.77 14.29
CA ILE A 190 -16.22 5.99 14.59
C ILE A 190 -16.56 7.13 13.63
N PHE A 191 -16.78 6.83 12.34
CA PHE A 191 -17.08 7.81 11.31
C PHE A 191 -18.59 7.96 11.01
N GLU A 192 -19.47 7.30 11.77
CA GLU A 192 -20.91 7.48 11.54
C GLU A 192 -21.34 8.90 11.88
N GLY A 193 -22.03 9.55 10.94
CA GLY A 193 -22.48 10.94 11.09
C GLY A 193 -21.51 11.99 10.54
N ILE A 194 -20.30 11.60 10.09
CA ILE A 194 -19.48 12.46 9.25
C ILE A 194 -20.19 12.57 7.90
N LYS A 195 -20.93 13.66 7.70
CA LYS A 195 -21.46 14.01 6.39
C LYS A 195 -20.28 14.46 5.54
N ASN A 196 -19.91 13.67 4.52
CA ASN A 196 -19.14 14.20 3.42
C ASN A 196 -19.98 15.33 2.83
N SER A 197 -19.59 16.58 3.10
CA SER A 197 -20.36 17.77 2.70
C SER A 197 -20.49 17.88 1.17
N ASP A 198 -19.65 17.17 0.43
CA ASP A 198 -19.75 17.05 -1.02
C ASP A 198 -19.90 15.57 -1.42
N SER A 199 -21.07 15.26 -1.97
CA SER A 199 -21.38 13.99 -2.67
C SER A 199 -20.51 13.73 -3.90
N GLN A 200 -19.50 14.57 -4.17
CA GLN A 200 -18.53 14.43 -5.26
C GLN A 200 -17.19 13.83 -4.80
N PHE A 201 -16.91 13.76 -3.49
CA PHE A 201 -15.71 13.09 -2.99
C PHE A 201 -16.05 11.69 -2.49
N THR A 202 -16.20 10.76 -3.42
CA THR A 202 -16.24 9.31 -3.14
C THR A 202 -14.91 8.76 -2.57
N TRP A 203 -13.88 9.60 -2.41
CA TRP A 203 -12.49 9.15 -2.30
C TRP A 203 -11.69 9.90 -1.20
N VAL A 204 -12.15 9.84 0.06
CA VAL A 204 -11.41 10.42 1.20
C VAL A 204 -10.62 9.32 1.91
N SER A 205 -9.30 9.47 1.98
CA SER A 205 -8.40 8.51 2.65
C SER A 205 -8.75 8.38 4.14
N THR A 206 -8.29 7.30 4.79
CA THR A 206 -8.56 7.12 6.22
C THR A 206 -7.90 8.19 7.10
N ALA A 207 -6.73 8.73 6.71
CA ALA A 207 -6.13 9.87 7.39
C ALA A 207 -7.03 11.12 7.31
N ALA A 208 -7.58 11.40 6.14
CA ALA A 208 -8.50 12.52 5.93
C ALA A 208 -9.86 12.32 6.64
N LYS A 209 -10.33 11.08 6.80
CA LYS A 209 -11.50 10.78 7.66
C LYS A 209 -11.21 11.12 9.13
N TRP A 210 -10.03 10.77 9.64
CA TRP A 210 -9.61 11.16 10.99
C TRP A 210 -9.45 12.66 11.15
N GLU A 211 -8.87 13.33 10.15
CA GLU A 211 -8.77 14.78 10.11
C GLU A 211 -10.15 15.43 10.27
N LEU A 212 -11.10 15.06 9.41
CA LEU A 212 -12.46 15.58 9.43
C LEU A 212 -13.18 15.24 10.75
N TYR A 213 -13.00 14.02 11.26
CA TYR A 213 -13.54 13.61 12.55
C TYR A 213 -13.04 14.51 13.68
N PHE A 214 -11.72 14.71 13.80
CA PHE A 214 -11.17 15.55 14.86
C PHE A 214 -11.50 17.02 14.65
N SER A 215 -11.47 17.54 13.43
CA SER A 215 -11.90 18.92 13.14
C SER A 215 -13.32 19.17 13.63
N ASN A 216 -14.26 18.28 13.30
CA ASN A 216 -15.63 18.34 13.78
C ASN A 216 -15.70 18.20 15.30
N LEU A 217 -14.97 17.26 15.89
CA LEU A 217 -14.93 17.05 17.35
C LEU A 217 -14.40 18.30 18.09
N LEU A 218 -13.31 18.92 17.64
CA LEU A 218 -12.75 20.12 18.27
C LEU A 218 -13.71 21.31 18.12
N SER A 219 -14.43 21.43 16.99
CA SER A 219 -15.40 22.51 16.77
C SER A 219 -16.52 22.54 17.81
N LEU A 220 -16.93 21.36 18.32
CA LEU A 220 -17.93 21.23 19.39
C LEU A 220 -17.45 21.87 20.71
N TYR A 221 -16.14 22.02 20.88
CA TYR A 221 -15.50 22.61 22.04
C TYR A 221 -14.81 23.95 21.73
N SER A 222 -15.18 24.62 20.63
CA SER A 222 -14.57 25.89 20.18
C SER A 222 -14.59 27.01 21.23
N SER A 223 -15.53 26.96 22.18
CA SER A 223 -15.63 27.91 23.30
C SER A 223 -14.73 27.58 24.49
N GLN A 224 -14.04 26.43 24.48
CA GLN A 224 -13.20 25.94 25.57
C GLN A 224 -11.75 25.77 25.12
N SER A 225 -10.81 25.95 26.06
CA SER A 225 -9.40 25.61 25.79
C SER A 225 -9.20 24.10 25.91
N ILE A 226 -8.76 23.47 24.82
CA ILE A 226 -8.45 22.04 24.81
C ILE A 226 -7.02 21.86 25.31
N ILE A 227 -6.86 21.46 26.56
CA ILE A 227 -5.53 21.33 27.19
C ILE A 227 -5.04 19.90 27.02
N CYS A 228 -3.82 19.72 26.54
CA CYS A 228 -3.25 18.40 26.29
C CYS A 228 -1.78 18.30 26.76
N VAL A 229 -1.28 17.08 26.82
CA VAL A 229 0.11 16.77 27.18
C VAL A 229 0.81 16.15 25.98
N THR A 230 1.95 16.69 25.54
CA THR A 230 2.75 16.11 24.44
C THR A 230 3.66 14.97 24.88
N LYS A 231 4.28 14.25 23.93
CA LYS A 231 5.36 13.28 24.18
C LYS A 231 6.53 13.87 24.98
N GLN A 232 6.84 15.16 24.81
CA GLN A 232 7.84 15.85 25.65
C GLN A 232 7.32 16.23 27.05
N ARG A 233 6.15 15.71 27.46
CA ARG A 233 5.49 15.95 28.75
C ARG A 233 5.15 17.42 29.01
N LYS A 234 5.02 18.24 27.96
CA LYS A 234 4.62 19.65 28.07
C LYS A 234 3.11 19.78 28.04
N LYS A 235 2.56 20.63 28.91
CA LYS A 235 1.15 21.05 28.86
C LYS A 235 1.02 22.18 27.84
N ILE A 236 0.12 22.01 26.90
CA ILE A 236 -0.10 22.94 25.78
C ILE A 236 -1.59 22.98 25.43
N LYS A 237 -2.00 23.98 24.65
CA LYS A 237 -3.37 24.06 24.15
C LYS A 237 -3.43 23.55 22.71
N LEU A 238 -4.32 22.62 22.43
CA LEU A 238 -4.67 22.18 21.08
C LEU A 238 -5.66 23.18 20.50
N LYS A 239 -5.35 23.78 19.34
CA LYS A 239 -6.18 24.81 18.70
C LYS A 239 -7.08 24.22 17.63
N GLU A 240 -6.45 23.55 16.66
CA GLU A 240 -7.15 23.03 15.48
C GLU A 240 -6.38 21.87 14.86
N ILE A 241 -7.06 21.19 13.95
CA ILE A 241 -6.47 20.23 13.02
C ILE A 241 -6.16 20.99 11.73
N THR A 242 -4.99 20.76 11.14
CA THR A 242 -4.49 21.57 10.01
C THR A 242 -4.17 20.77 8.75
N GLY A 243 -4.48 19.47 8.73
CA GLY A 243 -4.31 18.61 7.56
C GLY A 243 -4.06 17.15 7.96
N SER A 244 -3.94 16.31 6.95
CA SER A 244 -3.55 14.91 7.08
C SER A 244 -2.82 14.38 5.85
N ASP A 245 -2.07 13.29 6.07
CA ASP A 245 -1.36 12.54 5.05
C ASP A 245 -1.35 11.06 5.44
N ASP A 246 -1.40 10.17 4.45
CA ASP A 246 -1.51 8.74 4.70
C ASP A 246 -0.22 8.12 5.26
N LYS A 247 0.94 8.76 5.07
CA LYS A 247 2.24 8.32 5.62
C LYS A 247 2.56 8.95 6.98
N LEU A 248 2.04 10.13 7.28
CA LEU A 248 2.37 10.88 8.51
C LEU A 248 1.21 11.02 9.48
N GLY A 249 -0.02 10.79 9.04
CA GLY A 249 -1.25 10.90 9.81
C GLY A 249 -1.78 12.33 9.86
N VAL A 250 -2.49 12.66 10.95
CA VAL A 250 -3.15 13.95 11.14
C VAL A 250 -2.22 14.94 11.85
N TRP A 251 -2.14 16.16 11.33
CA TRP A 251 -1.44 17.29 11.94
C TRP A 251 -2.38 18.21 12.70
N CYS A 252 -1.86 18.81 13.76
CA CYS A 252 -2.58 19.78 14.55
C CYS A 252 -1.73 20.99 14.94
N VAL A 253 -2.41 22.12 15.14
CA VAL A 253 -1.82 23.35 15.66
C VAL A 253 -1.94 23.34 17.17
N VAL A 254 -0.81 23.57 17.83
CA VAL A 254 -0.71 23.68 19.28
C VAL A 254 -0.15 25.04 19.68
N GLU A 255 -0.73 25.63 20.71
CA GLU A 255 -0.29 26.87 21.33
C GLU A 255 0.57 26.56 22.55
N THR A 256 1.80 27.06 22.51
CA THR A 256 2.73 27.15 23.63
C THR A 256 2.70 28.58 24.19
N GLU A 257 3.38 28.84 25.31
CA GLU A 257 3.37 30.15 25.98
C GLU A 257 3.71 31.33 25.05
N ASN A 258 4.55 31.11 24.02
CA ASN A 258 5.07 32.18 23.20
C ASN A 258 4.79 32.04 21.69
N ASN A 259 4.24 30.91 21.21
CA ASN A 259 4.10 30.65 19.78
C ASN A 259 3.09 29.53 19.46
N LEU A 260 2.58 29.56 18.23
CA LEU A 260 1.90 28.44 17.59
C LEU A 260 2.92 27.49 16.94
N LYS A 261 2.66 26.19 17.01
CA LYS A 261 3.46 25.14 16.36
C LYS A 261 2.57 24.11 15.72
N ILE A 262 3.01 23.55 14.61
CA ILE A 262 2.39 22.38 13.99
C ILE A 262 3.08 21.13 14.56
N THR A 263 2.30 20.13 14.95
CA THR A 263 2.78 18.83 15.44
C THR A 263 1.88 17.72 14.94
N LEU A 264 2.35 16.48 15.00
CA LEU A 264 1.51 15.32 14.72
C LEU A 264 0.54 15.08 15.88
N LEU A 265 -0.72 14.77 15.56
CA LEU A 265 -1.74 14.46 16.57
C LEU A 265 -1.34 13.24 17.42
N GLN A 266 -0.58 12.30 16.85
CA GLN A 266 -0.08 11.12 17.56
C GLN A 266 0.97 11.45 18.63
N ASP A 267 1.56 12.65 18.59
CA ASP A 267 2.47 13.16 19.62
C ASP A 267 1.75 13.71 20.84
N ILE A 268 0.41 13.83 20.78
CA ILE A 268 -0.40 14.12 21.94
C ILE A 268 -0.56 12.84 22.78
N LEU A 269 -0.05 12.85 24.01
CA LEU A 269 -0.14 11.72 24.93
C LEU A 269 -1.58 11.54 25.44
N ARG A 270 -2.19 12.63 25.90
CA ARG A 270 -3.55 12.68 26.44
C ARG A 270 -4.12 14.09 26.42
N ILE A 271 -5.45 14.18 26.39
CA ILE A 271 -6.22 15.41 26.61
C ILE A 271 -6.57 15.50 28.10
N LEU A 272 -6.28 16.63 28.73
CA LEU A 272 -6.65 16.90 30.12
C LEU A 272 -8.07 17.47 30.23
N SER A 273 -8.50 18.24 29.24
CA SER A 273 -9.85 18.80 29.15
C SER A 273 -10.15 19.18 27.70
N PRO A 274 -11.32 18.81 27.14
CA PRO A 274 -12.32 17.88 27.68
C PRO A 274 -11.85 16.42 27.60
N MET A 275 -12.13 15.60 28.63
CA MET A 275 -11.56 14.24 28.74
C MET A 275 -12.15 13.25 27.73
N GLU A 276 -13.33 13.55 27.18
CA GLU A 276 -14.09 12.76 26.21
C GLU A 276 -13.29 12.52 24.92
N ILE A 277 -12.39 13.45 24.57
CA ILE A 277 -11.53 13.34 23.38
C ILE A 277 -10.49 12.22 23.53
N ASN A 278 -10.18 11.76 24.76
CA ASN A 278 -9.15 10.74 24.97
C ASN A 278 -9.46 9.39 24.33
N LEU A 279 -10.73 8.97 24.27
CA LEU A 279 -11.08 7.69 23.67
C LEU A 279 -10.83 7.73 22.14
N PRO A 280 -11.35 8.72 21.40
CA PRO A 280 -10.99 8.90 19.99
C PRO A 280 -9.49 9.08 19.77
N LEU A 281 -8.80 9.86 20.61
CA LEU A 281 -7.35 10.02 20.50
C LEU A 281 -6.60 8.68 20.66
N LYS A 282 -7.04 7.83 21.58
CA LYS A 282 -6.47 6.50 21.79
C LYS A 282 -6.70 5.60 20.56
N GLN A 283 -7.91 5.62 19.99
CA GLN A 283 -8.23 4.88 18.77
C GLN A 283 -7.38 5.37 17.59
N TYR A 284 -7.32 6.68 17.37
CA TYR A 284 -6.46 7.28 16.35
C TYR A 284 -5.00 6.88 16.52
N LYS A 285 -4.45 6.94 17.73
CA LYS A 285 -3.05 6.53 17.99
C LYS A 285 -2.82 5.05 17.74
N TYR A 286 -3.82 4.20 18.00
CA TYR A 286 -3.75 2.80 17.66
C TYR A 286 -3.73 2.59 16.14
N TRP A 287 -4.63 3.25 15.41
CA TRP A 287 -4.64 3.26 13.95
C TRP A 287 -3.31 3.78 13.36
N ALA A 288 -2.87 4.95 13.80
CA ALA A 288 -1.63 5.58 13.36
C ALA A 288 -0.42 4.70 13.66
N LYS A 289 -0.37 4.03 14.82
CA LYS A 289 0.70 3.07 15.10
C LYS A 289 0.66 1.86 14.16
N MET A 290 -0.52 1.36 13.78
CA MET A 290 -0.59 0.15 12.95
C MET A 290 -0.33 0.41 11.46
N LEU A 291 -0.49 1.65 11.01
CA LEU A 291 -0.26 2.05 9.62
C LEU A 291 1.04 2.85 9.41
N LEU A 292 1.46 3.63 10.41
CA LEU A 292 2.63 4.51 10.35
C LEU A 292 3.85 3.99 11.14
N ALA A 293 3.78 2.83 11.80
CA ALA A 293 4.96 2.22 12.45
C ALA A 293 5.87 1.46 11.48
N VAL A 294 5.85 1.87 10.20
CA VAL A 294 6.75 1.42 9.16
C VAL A 294 7.73 2.53 8.87
#